data_AF-A0A435B5J0-F1
#
_entry.id   AF-A0A435B5J0-F1
#
_cell.length_a   1.000
_cell.length_b   1.000
_cell.length_c   1.000
_cell.angle_alpha   90.00
_cell.angle_beta   90.00
_cell.angle_gamma   90.00
#
_symmetry.space_group_name_H-M   'P 1'
#
loop_
_entity.id
_entity.type
_entity.pdbx_description
1 polymer ?
#
loop_
_entity_poly.entity_id
_entity_poly.type
_entity_poly.pdbx_seq_one_letter_code
_entity_poly.pdbx_strand_id
1 'polypeptide(L)' 'MDQIVTLDGRQEAALQAVADKFIALHKGDPMKALKEMIVLNGHLQEQLDALQVSRRRQ' A
#
# COMPACT_ATOMS: atom_id res chain seq x y z
N MET A 1 -8.18 -4.35 12.08
CA MET A 1 -7.45 -5.19 11.11
C MET A 1 -8.49 -5.86 10.25
N ASP A 2 -9.20 -5.04 9.47
CA ASP A 2 -10.44 -5.44 8.84
C ASP A 2 -10.18 -5.77 7.37
N GLN A 3 -10.50 -7.01 7.02
CA GLN A 3 -10.54 -7.57 5.67
C GLN A 3 -9.16 -7.84 5.06
N ILE A 4 -8.63 -9.04 5.33
CA ILE A 4 -7.65 -9.66 4.43
C ILE A 4 -8.38 -9.90 3.11
N VAL A 5 -8.03 -9.14 2.08
CA VAL A 5 -8.61 -9.29 0.74
C VAL A 5 -8.05 -10.57 0.13
N THR A 6 -8.93 -11.55 -0.13
CA THR A 6 -8.57 -12.72 -0.93
C THR A 6 -8.58 -12.33 -2.40
N LEU A 7 -7.47 -12.56 -3.09
CA LEU A 7 -7.33 -12.30 -4.53
C LEU A 7 -7.55 -13.59 -5.31
N ASP A 8 -8.15 -13.49 -6.49
CA ASP A 8 -8.12 -14.59 -7.46
C ASP A 8 -6.78 -14.64 -8.21
N GLY A 9 -6.47 -15.73 -8.91
CA GLY A 9 -5.18 -15.90 -9.58
C GLY A 9 -4.85 -14.83 -10.64
N ARG A 10 -5.86 -14.17 -11.24
CA ARG A 10 -5.61 -13.05 -12.16
C ARG A 10 -5.24 -11.79 -11.40
N GLN A 11 -5.93 -11.53 -10.30
CA GLN A 11 -5.65 -10.40 -9.42
C GLN A 11 -4.29 -10.53 -8.74
N GLU A 12 -3.90 -11.74 -8.31
CA GLU A 12 -2.57 -12.03 -7.79
C GLU A 12 -1.49 -11.75 -8.84
N ALA A 13 -1.66 -12.23 -10.09
CA ALA A 13 -0.71 -11.97 -11.16
C ALA A 13 -0.58 -10.47 -11.49
N ALA A 14 -1.69 -9.74 -11.48
CA ALA A 14 -1.69 -8.29 -11.68
C ALA A 14 -0.96 -7.57 -10.54
N LEU A 15 -1.21 -7.97 -9.29
CA LEU A 15 -0.52 -7.42 -8.12
C LEU A 15 0.98 -7.71 -8.17
N GLN A 16 1.37 -8.93 -8.55
CA GLN A 16 2.77 -9.33 -8.71
C GLN A 16 3.47 -8.46 -9.77
N ALA A 17 2.84 -8.23 -10.93
CA ALA A 17 3.43 -7.39 -11.98
C ALA A 17 3.63 -5.93 -11.53
N VAL A 18 2.78 -5.42 -10.65
CA VAL A 18 2.95 -4.10 -10.03
C VAL A 18 4.08 -4.12 -8.99
N ALA A 19 4.12 -5.16 -8.15
CA ALA A 19 5.17 -5.34 -7.14
C ALA A 19 6.56 -5.43 -7.79
N ASP A 20 6.71 -6.19 -8.88
CA ASP A 20 7.97 -6.34 -9.60
C ASP A 20 8.47 -4.98 -10.14
N LYS A 21 7.57 -4.18 -10.73
CA LYS A 21 7.89 -2.82 -11.20
C LYS A 21 8.31 -1.92 -10.05
N PHE A 22 7.62 -2.00 -8.92
CA PHE A 22 7.95 -1.19 -7.76
C PHE A 22 9.33 -1.57 -7.20
N ILE A 23 9.62 -2.86 -7.04
CA ILE A 23 10.93 -3.36 -6.61
C ILE A 23 12.04 -2.91 -7.58
N ALA A 24 11.78 -2.88 -8.89
CA ALA A 24 12.74 -2.38 -9.88
C ALA A 24 13.10 -0.90 -9.65
N LEU A 25 12.16 -0.05 -9.20
CA LEU A 25 12.43 1.34 -8.81
C LEU A 25 13.38 1.43 -7.61
N HIS A 26 13.38 0.42 -6.74
CA HIS A 26 14.28 0.30 -5.58
C HIS A 26 15.55 -0.51 -5.89
N LYS A 27 16.01 -0.50 -7.16
CA LYS A 27 17.21 -1.20 -7.63
C LYS A 27 17.15 -2.73 -7.44
N GLY A 28 15.95 -3.29 -7.41
CA GLY A 28 15.77 -4.71 -7.18
C GLY A 28 15.87 -5.13 -5.71
N ASP A 29 15.89 -4.20 -4.74
CA ASP A 29 15.90 -4.52 -3.30
C ASP A 29 14.46 -4.60 -2.76
N PRO A 30 13.91 -5.81 -2.54
CA PRO A 30 12.53 -5.96 -2.10
C PRO A 30 12.33 -5.50 -0.66
N MET A 31 13.36 -5.60 0.19
CA MET A 31 13.28 -5.20 1.59
C MET A 31 13.22 -3.68 1.71
N LYS A 32 14.00 -2.97 0.90
CA LYS A 32 13.92 -1.51 0.82
C LYS A 32 12.55 -1.05 0.31
N ALA A 33 12.08 -1.66 -0.78
CA ALA A 33 10.76 -1.37 -1.35
C ALA A 33 9.64 -1.57 -0.32
N LEU A 34 9.64 -2.71 0.38
CA LEU A 34 8.65 -3.02 1.41
C LEU A 34 8.64 -2.01 2.56
N LYS A 35 9.82 -1.64 3.07
CA LYS A 35 9.93 -0.63 4.15
C LYS A 35 9.34 0.71 3.73
N GLU A 36 9.63 1.15 2.51
CA GLU A 36 9.12 2.41 1.98
C GLU A 36 7.60 2.37 1.80
N MET A 37 7.06 1.27 1.26
CA MET A 37 5.62 1.06 1.14
C MET A 37 4.90 1.09 2.50
N ILE A 38 5.47 0.47 3.54
CA ILE A 38 4.89 0.48 4.90
C ILE A 38 4.84 1.92 5.45
N VAL A 39 5.92 2.69 5.30
CA VAL A 39 5.97 4.09 5.76
C VAL A 39 4.96 4.95 5.00
N LEU A 40 4.89 4.81 3.67
CA LEU A 40 3.94 5.53 2.83
C LEU A 40 2.50 5.20 3.20
N ASN A 41 2.17 3.93 3.38
CA ASN A 41 0.83 3.51 3.80
C ASN A 41 0.45 4.07 5.17
N GLY A 42 1.39 4.09 6.13
CA GLY A 42 1.18 4.71 7.43
C GLY A 42 0.84 6.20 7.31
N HIS A 43 1.63 6.95 6.53
CA HIS A 43 1.39 8.37 6.34
C HIS A 43 0.07 8.66 5.61
N LEU A 44 -0.29 7.85 4.61
CA LEU A 44 -1.58 7.97 3.92
C LEU A 44 -2.75 7.68 4.86
N GLN A 45 -2.61 6.69 5.76
CA GLN A 45 -3.62 6.42 6.77
C GLN A 45 -3.80 7.61 7.73
N GLU A 46 -2.70 8.21 8.21
CA GLU A 46 -2.75 9.42 9.04
C GLU A 46 -3.48 10.58 8.34
N GLN A 47 -3.21 10.79 7.05
CA GLN A 47 -3.90 11.81 6.26
C GLN A 47 -5.40 11.50 6.10
N LEU A 48 -5.75 10.25 5.82
CA LEU A 48 -7.14 9.81 5.70
C LEU A 48 -7.89 10.01 7.02
N ASP A 49 -7.27 9.65 8.14
CA ASP A 49 -7.85 9.81 9.48
C ASP A 49 -8.06 11.29 9.80
N ALA A 50 -7.09 12.17 9.47
CA ALA A 50 -7.23 13.61 9.64
C ALA A 50 -8.39 14.20 8.80
N LEU A 51 -8.56 13.74 7.57
CA LEU A 51 -9.66 14.14 6.70
C LEU A 51 -11.01 13.64 7.23
N GLN A 52 -11.08 12.41 7.75
CA GLN A 52 -12.30 11.87 8.35
C GLN A 52 -12.71 12.64 9.61
N VAL A 53 -11.75 12.99 10.47
CA VAL A 53 -11.99 13.83 11.65
C VAL A 53 -12.52 15.21 11.24
N SER A 54 -11.95 15.80 10.20
CA SER A 54 -12.40 17.09 9.65
C SER A 54 -13.84 17.01 9.13
N ARG A 55 -14.20 15.93 8.42
CA ARG A 55 -15.54 15.70 7.86
C ARG A 55 -16.62 15.47 8.93
N ARG A 56 -16.26 14.93 10.11
CA ARG A 56 -17.21 14.71 11.22
C ARG A 56 -17.45 15.96 12.08
N ARG A 57 -16.64 17.01 11.92
CA ARG A 57 -16.75 18.28 12.66
C ARG A 57 -17.53 19.37 11.91
N GLN A 58 -17.81 19.16 10.63
CA GLN A 58 -18.82 19.92 9.87
C GLN A 58 -20.19 19.29 10.08
#